data_AF-A0A3A0D2Z9-F1
#
_entry.id   AF-A0A3A0D2Z9-F1
#
_cell.length_a   1.000
_cell.length_b   1.000
_cell.length_c   1.000
_cell.angle_alpha   90.00
_cell.angle_beta   90.00
_cell.angle_gamma   90.00
#
_symmetry.space_group_name_H-M   'P 1'
#
loop_
_entity.id
_entity.type
_entity.pdbx_description
1 polymer ?
#
loop_
_entity_poly.entity_id
_entity_poly.type
_entity_poly.pdbx_seq_one_letter_code
_entity_poly.pdbx_strand_id
1 'polypeptide(L)'
;METRPLTHDDYADEAESAERAEAWPQASALWIRAAEVCADVEQRNRYLDAAAKCDREVEVDELLAGIAERELRLPTLDVRGSDRLDFHEVGVTALRRTLRLAYRAGRDAAK
;
A
#
# COMPACT_ATOMS: atom_id res chain seq x y z
N MET A 1 25.04 -15.98 20.33
CA MET A 1 24.88 -15.15 19.12
C MET A 1 24.50 -13.77 19.60
N GLU A 2 25.44 -12.85 19.65
CA GLU A 2 25.17 -11.45 20.00
C GLU A 2 24.45 -10.81 18.81
N THR A 3 23.15 -10.55 18.94
CA THR A 3 22.41 -9.77 17.95
C THR A 3 22.86 -8.33 18.08
N ARG A 4 23.58 -7.82 17.07
CA ARG A 4 23.88 -6.38 16.95
C ARG A 4 22.55 -5.60 17.05
N PRO A 5 22.50 -4.47 17.77
CA PRO A 5 21.33 -3.59 17.69
C PRO A 5 21.11 -3.16 16.23
N LEU A 6 19.87 -3.24 15.76
CA LEU A 6 19.48 -2.79 14.43
C LEU A 6 19.66 -1.28 14.31
N THR A 7 20.26 -0.83 13.21
CA THR A 7 20.44 0.58 12.88
C THR A 7 19.25 1.13 12.10
N HIS A 8 19.17 2.45 11.91
CA HIS A 8 18.13 3.03 11.04
C HIS A 8 18.26 2.52 9.59
N ASP A 9 19.49 2.26 9.11
CA ASP A 9 19.74 1.71 7.77
C ASP A 9 19.17 0.28 7.64
N ASP A 10 19.30 -0.55 8.68
CA ASP A 10 18.74 -1.91 8.67
C ASP A 10 17.19 -1.87 8.52
N TYR A 11 16.52 -0.94 9.22
CA TYR A 11 15.08 -0.74 9.07
C TYR A 11 14.69 -0.13 7.72
N ALA A 12 15.50 0.78 7.18
CA ALA A 12 15.28 1.39 5.88
C ALA A 12 15.36 0.35 4.75
N ASP A 13 16.37 -0.52 4.77
CA ASP A 13 16.53 -1.60 3.79
C ASP A 13 15.35 -2.58 3.81
N GLU A 14 14.85 -2.90 5.02
CA GLU A 14 13.66 -3.74 5.18
C GLU A 14 12.39 -3.02 4.69
N ALA A 15 12.27 -1.72 4.97
CA ALA A 15 11.14 -0.90 4.49
C ALA A 15 11.09 -0.87 2.95
N GLU A 16 12.23 -0.64 2.28
CA GLU A 16 12.30 -0.69 0.82
C GLU A 16 11.95 -2.07 0.26
N SER A 17 12.33 -3.14 0.95
CA SER A 17 11.98 -4.50 0.55
C SER A 17 10.48 -4.75 0.66
N ALA A 18 9.85 -4.24 1.73
CA ALA A 18 8.40 -4.27 1.90
C ALA A 18 7.67 -3.42 0.84
N GLU A 19 8.20 -2.24 0.46
CA GLU A 19 7.65 -1.44 -0.65
C GLU A 19 7.68 -2.20 -1.98
N ARG A 20 8.80 -2.87 -2.29
CA ARG A 20 8.92 -3.69 -3.52
C ARG A 20 7.94 -4.87 -3.54
N ALA A 21 7.53 -5.34 -2.36
CA ALA A 21 6.53 -6.38 -2.20
C ALA A 21 5.09 -5.83 -2.08
N GLU A 22 4.90 -4.50 -2.21
CA GLU A 22 3.61 -3.81 -2.04
C GLU A 22 2.97 -4.05 -0.66
N ALA A 23 3.78 -4.38 0.35
CA ALA A 23 3.36 -4.56 1.72
C ALA A 23 3.29 -3.20 2.45
N TRP A 24 2.49 -2.27 1.94
CA TRP A 24 2.48 -0.86 2.35
C TRP A 24 2.34 -0.62 3.86
N PRO A 25 1.46 -1.32 4.61
CA PRO A 25 1.37 -1.12 6.06
C PRO A 25 2.67 -1.52 6.79
N GLN A 26 3.33 -2.58 6.34
CA GLN A 26 4.61 -3.01 6.91
C GLN A 26 5.71 -2.03 6.54
N ALA A 27 5.76 -1.58 5.28
CA ALA A 27 6.72 -0.60 4.81
C ALA A 27 6.62 0.72 5.61
N SER A 28 5.40 1.25 5.79
CA SER A 28 5.15 2.45 6.59
C SER A 28 5.66 2.30 8.03
N ALA A 29 5.31 1.19 8.68
CA ALA A 29 5.77 0.92 10.04
C ALA A 29 7.29 0.83 10.14
N LEU A 30 7.97 0.20 9.18
CA LEU A 30 9.43 0.09 9.13
C LEU A 30 10.10 1.46 8.90
N TRP A 31 9.54 2.30 8.03
CA TRP A 31 10.02 3.68 7.85
C TRP A 31 9.89 4.51 9.12
N ILE A 32 8.78 4.39 9.86
CA ILE A 32 8.61 5.04 11.16
C ILE A 32 9.67 4.55 12.15
N ARG A 33 9.96 3.24 12.19
CA ARG A 33 11.04 2.69 13.03
C ARG A 33 12.40 3.25 12.64
N ALA A 34 12.71 3.32 11.35
CA ALA A 34 13.95 3.94 10.85
C ALA A 34 14.06 5.40 11.31
N ALA A 35 12.97 6.16 11.24
CA ALA A 35 12.88 7.54 11.71
C ALA A 35 13.14 7.68 13.22
N GLU A 36 12.58 6.78 14.04
CA GLU A 36 12.73 6.80 15.51
C GLU A 36 14.18 6.60 15.96
N VAL A 37 14.93 5.74 15.28
CA VAL A 37 16.34 5.43 15.63
C VAL A 37 17.36 6.29 14.87
N CYS A 38 16.92 7.14 13.95
CA CYS A 38 17.78 8.06 13.21
C CYS A 38 18.04 9.35 14.01
N ALA A 39 19.31 9.60 14.36
CA ALA A 39 19.71 10.81 15.07
C ALA A 39 19.66 12.06 14.18
N ASP A 40 19.98 11.91 12.90
CA ASP A 40 19.99 13.00 11.93
C ASP A 40 18.56 13.47 11.62
N VAL A 41 18.33 14.78 11.71
CA VAL A 41 16.99 15.36 11.55
C VAL A 41 16.53 15.31 10.10
N GLU A 42 17.43 15.60 9.16
CA GLU A 42 17.08 15.65 7.74
C GLU A 42 16.73 14.24 7.23
N GLN A 43 17.55 13.25 7.57
CA GLN A 43 17.33 11.86 7.20
C GLN A 43 16.05 11.30 7.83
N ARG A 44 15.80 11.60 9.11
CA ARG A 44 14.55 11.24 9.79
C ARG A 44 13.32 11.81 9.07
N ASN A 45 13.36 13.07 8.65
CA ASN A 45 12.24 13.66 7.91
C ASN A 45 12.01 12.94 6.58
N ARG A 46 13.06 12.53 5.86
CA ARG A 46 12.93 11.71 4.64
C ARG A 46 12.23 10.38 4.91
N TYR A 47 12.54 9.71 6.03
CA TYR A 47 11.86 8.48 6.41
C TYR A 47 10.38 8.72 6.75
N LEU A 48 10.05 9.83 7.43
CA LEU A 48 8.65 10.19 7.68
C LEU A 48 7.89 10.49 6.38
N ASP A 49 8.52 11.17 5.42
CA ASP A 49 7.94 11.42 4.09
C ASP A 49 7.70 10.11 3.32
N ALA A 50 8.62 9.14 3.46
CA ALA A 50 8.47 7.80 2.88
C ALA A 50 7.33 7.00 3.55
N ALA A 51 7.21 7.04 4.87
CA ALA A 51 6.09 6.45 5.60
C ALA A 51 4.75 7.05 5.14
N ALA A 52 4.68 8.38 5.05
CA ALA A 52 3.48 9.08 4.57
C ALA A 52 3.14 8.75 3.11
N LYS A 53 4.13 8.39 2.28
CA LYS A 53 3.88 7.86 0.93
C LYS A 53 3.26 6.47 1.00
N CYS A 54 3.78 5.58 1.84
CA CYS A 54 3.21 4.24 2.02
C CYS A 54 1.76 4.31 2.54
N ASP A 55 1.47 5.20 3.48
CA ASP A 55 0.11 5.39 4.00
C ASP A 55 -0.87 5.83 2.90
N ARG A 56 -0.43 6.66 1.94
CA ARG A 56 -1.26 7.02 0.78
C ARG A 56 -1.56 5.83 -0.13
N GLU A 57 -0.63 4.89 -0.30
CA GLU A 57 -0.90 3.67 -1.09
C GLU A 57 -1.95 2.80 -0.38
N VAL A 58 -1.92 2.71 0.96
CA VAL A 58 -2.98 2.04 1.74
C VAL A 58 -4.35 2.69 1.50
N GLU A 59 -4.43 4.02 1.54
CA GLU A 59 -5.69 4.75 1.26
C GLU A 59 -6.19 4.49 -0.17
N VAL A 60 -5.29 4.39 -1.14
CA VAL A 60 -5.63 4.04 -2.54
C VAL A 60 -6.18 2.62 -2.62
N ASP A 61 -5.55 1.65 -1.97
CA ASP A 61 -6.01 0.25 -1.96
C ASP A 61 -7.39 0.11 -1.32
N GLU A 62 -7.66 0.79 -0.21
CA GLU A 62 -8.98 0.82 0.43
C GLU A 62 -10.06 1.42 -0.48
N LEU A 63 -9.73 2.52 -1.17
CA LEU A 63 -10.62 3.15 -2.14
C LEU A 63 -10.92 2.21 -3.31
N LEU A 64 -9.90 1.52 -3.85
CA LEU A 64 -10.06 0.57 -4.94
C LEU A 64 -10.90 -0.63 -4.51
N ALA A 65 -10.67 -1.17 -3.32
CA ALA A 65 -11.46 -2.25 -2.74
C ALA A 65 -12.95 -1.85 -2.64
N GLY A 66 -13.25 -0.65 -2.14
CA GLY A 66 -14.63 -0.15 -2.07
C GLY A 66 -15.30 0.05 -3.44
N ILE A 67 -14.53 0.47 -4.46
CA ILE A 67 -15.04 0.57 -5.84
C ILE A 67 -15.34 -0.83 -6.40
N ALA A 68 -14.44 -1.79 -6.18
CA ALA A 68 -14.58 -3.17 -6.65
C ALA A 68 -15.77 -3.88 -5.97
N GLU A 69 -15.94 -3.72 -4.66
CA GLU A 69 -17.08 -4.27 -3.93
C GLU A 69 -18.40 -3.73 -4.50
N ARG A 70 -18.50 -2.40 -4.69
CA ARG A 70 -19.75 -1.77 -5.14
C ARG A 70 -20.13 -2.13 -6.58
N GLU A 71 -19.18 -2.05 -7.51
CA GLU A 71 -19.48 -2.17 -8.94
C GLU A 71 -19.31 -3.60 -9.46
N LEU A 72 -18.32 -4.34 -8.94
CA LEU A 72 -17.98 -5.69 -9.39
C LEU A 72 -18.51 -6.78 -8.45
N ARG A 73 -18.98 -6.43 -7.24
CA ARG A 73 -19.40 -7.37 -6.20
C ARG A 73 -18.28 -8.34 -5.78
N LEU A 74 -17.04 -7.87 -5.88
CA LEU A 74 -15.87 -8.62 -5.42
C LEU A 74 -15.73 -8.42 -3.91
N PRO A 75 -15.68 -9.50 -3.11
CA PRO A 75 -15.55 -9.39 -1.65
C PRO A 75 -14.14 -9.01 -1.20
N THR A 76 -13.12 -9.24 -2.03
CA THR A 76 -11.74 -8.81 -1.80
C THR A 76 -11.00 -8.69 -3.13
N LEU A 77 -9.95 -7.86 -3.15
CA LEU A 77 -8.96 -7.77 -4.22
C LEU A 77 -7.69 -8.59 -3.92
N ASP A 78 -7.61 -9.22 -2.75
CA ASP A 78 -6.49 -10.07 -2.36
C ASP A 78 -6.45 -11.35 -3.19
N VAL A 79 -5.25 -11.74 -3.63
CA VAL A 79 -5.01 -13.02 -4.29
C VAL A 79 -5.13 -14.15 -3.26
N ARG A 80 -6.07 -15.08 -3.47
CA ARG A 80 -6.31 -16.20 -2.54
C ARG A 80 -5.65 -17.51 -2.95
N GLY A 81 -5.06 -17.57 -4.14
CA GLY A 81 -4.34 -18.76 -4.64
C GLY A 81 -5.25 -19.99 -4.74
N SER A 82 -6.54 -19.77 -4.98
CA SER A 82 -7.55 -20.80 -5.02
C SER A 82 -8.30 -20.69 -6.35
N ASP A 83 -7.94 -21.56 -7.30
CA ASP A 83 -8.46 -21.57 -8.67
C ASP A 83 -10.00 -21.49 -8.77
N ARG A 84 -10.76 -22.02 -7.81
CA ARG A 84 -12.23 -21.93 -7.84
C ARG A 84 -12.81 -20.57 -7.39
N LEU A 85 -12.01 -19.72 -6.76
CA LEU A 85 -12.42 -18.43 -6.18
C LEU A 85 -11.89 -17.23 -6.96
N ASP A 86 -10.79 -17.38 -7.70
CA ASP A 86 -10.17 -16.27 -8.44
C ASP A 86 -10.88 -15.96 -9.77
N PHE A 87 -11.76 -16.84 -10.28
CA PHE A 87 -12.60 -16.54 -11.46
C PHE A 87 -13.92 -15.87 -11.04
N HIS A 88 -14.05 -14.58 -11.35
CA HIS A 88 -15.32 -13.86 -11.25
C HIS A 88 -15.75 -13.35 -12.63
N GLU A 89 -16.97 -13.70 -13.04
CA GLU A 89 -17.56 -13.16 -14.26
C GLU A 89 -17.98 -11.70 -14.03
N VAL A 90 -17.36 -10.80 -14.78
CA VAL A 90 -17.67 -9.36 -14.73
C VAL A 90 -18.38 -8.93 -16.01
N GLY A 91 -19.56 -8.35 -15.85
CA GLY A 91 -20.27 -7.73 -16.96
C GLY A 91 -19.53 -6.49 -17.48
N VAL A 92 -19.44 -6.33 -18.81
CA VAL A 92 -18.75 -5.19 -19.46
C VAL A 92 -19.28 -3.82 -18.99
N THR A 93 -20.57 -3.73 -18.68
CA THR A 93 -21.17 -2.51 -18.12
C THR A 93 -20.64 -2.17 -16.73
N ALA A 94 -20.50 -3.17 -15.85
CA ALA A 94 -19.96 -3.00 -14.50
C ALA A 94 -18.48 -2.61 -14.57
N LEU A 95 -17.70 -3.28 -15.42
CA LEU A 95 -16.30 -2.93 -15.67
C LEU A 95 -16.15 -1.47 -16.12
N ARG A 96 -16.96 -1.03 -17.09
CA ARG A 96 -16.93 0.36 -17.58
C ARG A 96 -17.25 1.38 -16.48
N ARG A 97 -18.18 1.07 -15.57
CA ARG A 97 -18.52 1.94 -14.43
C ARG A 97 -17.37 2.01 -13.42
N THR A 98 -16.81 0.86 -13.07
CA THR A 98 -15.65 0.71 -12.20
C THR A 98 -14.49 1.59 -12.67
N LEU A 99 -14.09 1.45 -13.94
CA LEU A 99 -12.98 2.23 -14.52
C LEU A 99 -13.26 3.74 -14.50
N ARG A 100 -14.50 4.16 -14.75
CA ARG A 100 -14.89 5.58 -14.68
C ARG A 100 -14.83 6.12 -13.27
N LEU A 101 -15.21 5.32 -12.28
CA LEU A 101 -15.16 5.70 -10.87
C LEU A 101 -13.71 5.80 -10.39
N ALA A 102 -12.87 4.81 -10.71
CA ALA A 102 -11.45 4.84 -10.39
C ALA A 102 -10.76 6.08 -11.00
N TYR A 103 -11.03 6.39 -12.28
CA TYR A 103 -10.50 7.60 -12.92
C TYR A 103 -10.94 8.89 -12.22
N ARG A 104 -12.21 8.99 -11.82
CA ARG A 104 -12.72 10.18 -11.11
C ARG A 104 -12.11 10.32 -9.74
N ALA A 105 -12.00 9.22 -8.99
CA ALA A 105 -11.43 9.22 -7.66
C ALA A 105 -9.94 9.64 -7.70
N GLY A 106 -9.14 9.09 -8.62
CA GLY A 106 -7.76 9.53 -8.83
C GLY A 106 -7.66 11.00 -9.25
N ARG A 107 -8.60 11.48 -10.06
CA ARG A 107 -8.70 12.91 -10.42
C ARG A 107 -9.06 13.83 -9.26
N ASP A 108 -9.82 13.35 -8.29
CA ASP A 108 -10.23 14.13 -7.12
C ASP A 108 -9.12 14.11 -6.05
N ALA A 109 -8.35 13.03 -5.94
CA ALA A 109 -7.18 12.93 -5.06
C ALA A 109 -6.02 13.85 -5.48
N ALA A 110 -5.92 14.19 -6.77
CA ALA A 110 -4.90 15.08 -7.31
C ALA A 110 -5.25 16.59 -7.24
N LYS A 111 -6.39 16.95 -6.65
CA LYS A 111 -6.81 18.35 -6.43
C LYS A 111 -6.33 18.84 -5.08
#